data_AF-A0A1M6K6N7-F1
#
_entry.id   AF-A0A1M6K6N7-F1
#
_cell.length_a   1.000
_cell.length_b   1.000
_cell.length_c   1.000
_cell.angle_alpha   90.00
_cell.angle_beta   90.00
_cell.angle_gamma   90.00
#
_symmetry.space_group_name_H-M   'P 1'
#
loop_
_entity.id
_entity.type
_entity.pdbx_description
1 polymer ?
#
loop_
_entity_poly.entity_id
_entity_poly.type
_entity_poly.pdbx_seq_one_letter_code
_entity_poly.pdbx_strand_id
1 'polypeptide(L)'
;MSRIYDCADETARKDGIADAASAVRRGELVVLPTDTVYGIGADAFNPKAVAGLLAAKGRGREMPPPVLVGSTRAAMALVDDLGRFGRDLMDEFWPGPLTLVCAATPSLSWDLGDTKGTVAVRMPMDQVALDLLRETGPMAVSSANKSGSPAATEAADAVAQLGEEDIAVYLDGGATESSVPSTIVDLTYAVPRVLRSGAISIERLREVCGTVIGELRKGPARPKAGTAPAGGSAPAGESPTADTAADTAPAAEAPAPAGEAPVPDPDRPVDGAPAEGAAPAEAPATDPATGAPAPGAADGADTAADAAPADKAPADDGARTSEAPDRD
;
A
#
# COMPACT_ATOMS: atom_id res chain seq x y z
N MET A 1 -1.16 23.41 -4.31
CA MET A 1 -0.78 23.73 -2.92
C MET A 1 -1.15 22.57 -2.03
N SER A 2 -0.22 21.64 -1.85
CA SER A 2 -0.29 20.62 -0.80
C SER A 2 -0.26 21.27 0.58
N ARG A 3 -0.64 20.52 1.61
CA ARG A 3 -0.33 20.87 3.00
C ARG A 3 0.76 19.95 3.53
N ILE A 4 1.64 20.49 4.37
CA ILE A 4 2.71 19.76 5.04
C ILE A 4 2.44 19.82 6.54
N TYR A 5 2.47 18.67 7.21
CA TYR A 5 2.25 18.55 8.65
C TYR A 5 3.47 17.93 9.31
N ASP A 6 4.15 18.71 10.16
CA ASP A 6 5.15 18.19 11.10
C ASP A 6 4.47 17.19 12.04
N CYS A 7 4.89 15.93 11.98
CA CYS A 7 4.34 14.85 12.77
C CYS A 7 5.14 14.56 14.04
N ALA A 8 6.21 15.32 14.33
CA ALA A 8 6.85 15.31 15.65
C ALA A 8 5.97 15.99 16.69
N ASP A 9 5.34 17.13 16.34
CA ASP A 9 4.26 17.71 17.17
C ASP A 9 3.01 16.84 17.16
N GLU A 10 2.42 16.61 18.33
CA GLU A 10 1.26 15.72 18.49
C GLU A 10 -0.04 16.31 17.92
N THR A 11 -0.19 17.64 17.94
CA THR A 11 -1.39 18.31 17.41
C THR A 11 -1.35 18.31 15.89
N ALA A 12 -0.24 18.74 15.30
CA ALA A 12 -0.02 18.75 13.86
C ALA A 12 0.00 17.34 13.26
N ARG A 13 0.57 16.33 13.96
CA ARG A 13 0.42 14.91 13.58
C ARG A 13 -1.05 14.50 13.49
N LYS A 14 -1.85 14.81 14.51
CA LYS A 14 -3.27 14.42 14.59
C LYS A 14 -4.11 15.09 13.50
N ASP A 15 -3.95 16.39 13.31
CA ASP A 15 -4.66 17.15 12.27
C ASP A 15 -4.22 16.70 10.87
N GLY A 16 -2.92 16.42 10.69
CA GLY A 16 -2.36 15.88 9.46
C GLY A 16 -2.91 14.49 9.11
N ILE A 17 -2.99 13.57 10.07
CA ILE A 17 -3.59 12.24 9.86
C ILE A 17 -5.08 12.38 9.48
N ALA A 18 -5.84 13.23 10.18
CA ALA A 18 -7.26 13.44 9.89
C ALA A 18 -7.48 14.02 8.48
N ASP A 19 -6.63 14.96 8.05
CA ASP A 19 -6.67 15.58 6.73
C ASP A 19 -6.17 14.64 5.62
N ALA A 20 -5.07 13.92 5.83
CA ALA A 20 -4.57 12.91 4.90
C ALA A 20 -5.59 11.78 4.71
N ALA A 21 -6.23 11.30 5.78
CA ALA A 21 -7.32 10.33 5.67
C ALA A 21 -8.54 10.92 4.92
N SER A 22 -8.83 12.21 5.10
CA SER A 22 -9.85 12.92 4.33
C SER A 22 -9.50 13.01 2.83
N ALA A 23 -8.23 13.27 2.49
CA ALA A 23 -7.72 13.30 1.11
C ALA A 23 -7.77 11.92 0.44
N VAL A 24 -7.27 10.88 1.11
CA VAL A 24 -7.33 9.49 0.61
C VAL A 24 -8.77 9.06 0.33
N ARG A 25 -9.73 9.41 1.20
CA ARG A 25 -11.18 9.15 0.99
C ARG A 25 -11.80 9.95 -0.18
N ARG A 26 -11.15 11.03 -0.66
CA ARG A 26 -11.53 11.72 -1.92
C ARG A 26 -10.85 11.10 -3.15
N GLY A 27 -9.94 10.16 -2.98
CA GLY A 27 -9.11 9.58 -4.04
C GLY A 27 -7.88 10.42 -4.40
N GLU A 28 -7.49 11.34 -3.52
CA GLU A 28 -6.29 12.18 -3.67
C GLU A 28 -5.03 11.43 -3.17
N LEU A 29 -3.87 11.85 -3.66
CA LEU A 29 -2.59 11.27 -3.27
C LEU A 29 -2.04 11.95 -2.00
N VAL A 30 -1.43 11.17 -1.12
CA VAL A 30 -0.76 11.65 0.09
C VAL A 30 0.65 11.08 0.21
N VAL A 31 1.53 11.77 0.92
CA VAL A 31 2.88 11.30 1.23
C VAL A 31 3.00 11.04 2.74
N LEU A 32 3.62 9.92 3.08
CA LEU A 32 3.76 9.41 4.45
C LEU A 32 5.18 8.84 4.69
N PRO A 33 5.73 8.92 5.92
CA PRO A 33 6.98 8.24 6.26
C PRO A 33 6.78 6.71 6.36
N THR A 34 7.89 5.96 6.38
CA THR A 34 7.91 4.54 6.80
C THR A 34 9.26 4.20 7.44
N ASP A 35 9.37 3.04 8.07
CA ASP A 35 10.61 2.39 8.57
C ASP A 35 11.67 2.06 7.49
N THR A 36 11.51 2.56 6.25
CA THR A 36 12.43 2.29 5.14
C THR A 36 12.75 3.51 4.28
N VAL A 37 11.71 4.15 3.74
CA VAL A 37 11.76 5.34 2.85
C VAL A 37 10.38 6.00 2.87
N TYR A 38 10.25 7.26 2.49
CA TYR A 38 8.95 7.89 2.31
C TYR A 38 8.13 7.19 1.22
N GLY A 39 6.82 7.09 1.44
CA GLY A 39 5.84 6.57 0.50
C GLY A 39 4.96 7.68 -0.07
N ILE A 40 4.55 7.53 -1.33
CA ILE A 40 3.38 8.17 -1.93
C ILE A 40 2.27 7.12 -1.99
N GLY A 41 1.11 7.45 -1.43
CA GLY A 41 0.01 6.52 -1.16
C GLY A 41 -1.35 6.99 -1.68
N ALA A 42 -2.21 6.01 -1.95
CA ALA A 42 -3.58 6.16 -2.42
C ALA A 42 -4.48 5.07 -1.79
N ASP A 43 -5.80 5.25 -1.83
CA ASP A 43 -6.76 4.20 -1.47
C ASP A 43 -6.60 2.98 -2.41
N ALA A 44 -6.35 1.79 -1.84
CA ALA A 44 -6.16 0.56 -2.60
C ALA A 44 -7.42 0.08 -3.34
N PHE A 45 -8.61 0.51 -2.89
CA PHE A 45 -9.91 0.15 -3.46
C PHE A 45 -10.46 1.19 -4.43
N ASN A 46 -9.69 2.24 -4.74
CA ASN A 46 -10.07 3.28 -5.68
C ASN A 46 -9.20 3.24 -6.95
N PRO A 47 -9.64 2.56 -8.02
CA PRO A 47 -8.90 2.48 -9.30
C PRO A 47 -8.42 3.82 -9.87
N LYS A 48 -9.14 4.92 -9.63
CA LYS A 48 -8.73 6.25 -10.10
C LYS A 48 -7.55 6.80 -9.29
N ALA A 49 -7.57 6.61 -7.97
CA ALA A 49 -6.48 7.02 -7.09
C ALA A 49 -5.22 6.19 -7.36
N VAL A 50 -5.36 4.87 -7.58
CA VAL A 50 -4.23 4.01 -7.95
C VAL A 50 -3.69 4.32 -9.35
N ALA A 51 -4.54 4.65 -10.31
CA ALA A 51 -4.09 5.14 -11.62
C ALA A 51 -3.32 6.48 -11.51
N GLY A 52 -3.78 7.40 -10.65
CA GLY A 52 -3.07 8.63 -10.33
C GLY A 52 -1.71 8.38 -9.69
N LEU A 53 -1.63 7.45 -8.72
CA LEU A 53 -0.39 7.00 -8.09
C LEU A 53 0.60 6.44 -9.12
N LEU A 54 0.16 5.58 -10.04
CA LEU A 54 1.01 5.04 -11.11
C LEU A 54 1.49 6.13 -12.08
N ALA A 55 0.62 7.08 -12.44
CA ALA A 55 0.94 8.21 -13.31
C ALA A 55 1.98 9.15 -12.68
N ALA A 56 1.77 9.59 -11.44
CA ALA A 56 2.73 10.40 -10.68
C ALA A 56 4.09 9.69 -10.49
N LYS A 57 4.06 8.35 -10.38
CA LYS A 57 5.26 7.51 -10.33
C LYS A 57 5.93 7.27 -11.69
N GLY A 58 5.33 7.68 -12.81
CA GLY A 58 5.83 7.39 -14.16
C GLY A 58 5.94 5.89 -14.45
N ARG A 59 4.98 5.09 -13.97
CA ARG A 59 4.92 3.63 -14.15
C ARG A 59 3.71 3.23 -14.98
N GLY A 60 3.85 2.16 -15.76
CA GLY A 60 2.71 1.46 -16.33
C GLY A 60 2.10 0.48 -15.33
N ARG A 61 1.05 -0.21 -15.77
CA ARG A 61 0.28 -1.17 -14.96
C ARG A 61 1.06 -2.43 -14.62
N GLU A 62 2.12 -2.72 -15.35
CA GLU A 62 3.01 -3.88 -15.17
C GLU A 62 3.86 -3.83 -13.88
N MET A 63 3.88 -2.70 -13.17
CA MET A 63 4.56 -2.51 -11.88
C MET A 63 3.56 -2.11 -10.77
N PRO A 64 2.64 -3.02 -10.37
CA PRO A 64 1.64 -2.74 -9.35
C PRO A 64 2.30 -2.34 -8.01
N PRO A 65 1.74 -1.37 -7.27
CA PRO A 65 2.26 -0.97 -5.96
C PRO A 65 1.93 -2.04 -4.89
N PRO A 66 2.79 -2.22 -3.88
CA PRO A 66 2.39 -2.94 -2.68
C PRO A 66 1.29 -2.19 -1.91
N VAL A 67 0.48 -2.95 -1.18
CA VAL A 67 -0.55 -2.44 -0.27
C VAL A 67 0.00 -2.42 1.16
N LEU A 68 -0.01 -1.25 1.80
CA LEU A 68 0.27 -1.13 3.23
C LEU A 68 -1.01 -1.31 4.04
N VAL A 69 -0.89 -1.89 5.24
CA VAL A 69 -2.01 -2.13 6.15
C VAL A 69 -1.68 -1.76 7.59
N GLY A 70 -2.69 -1.30 8.34
CA GLY A 70 -2.57 -0.93 9.76
C GLY A 70 -2.69 -2.11 10.74
N SER A 71 -2.87 -3.35 10.27
CA SER A 71 -2.88 -4.56 11.10
C SER A 71 -2.69 -5.86 10.30
N THR A 72 -2.22 -6.91 10.96
CA THR A 72 -2.19 -8.29 10.42
C THR A 72 -3.59 -8.80 10.05
N ARG A 73 -4.63 -8.45 10.83
CA ARG A 73 -6.04 -8.75 10.50
C ARG A 73 -6.46 -8.15 9.16
N ALA A 74 -6.01 -6.93 8.85
CA ALA A 74 -6.29 -6.31 7.55
C ALA A 74 -5.54 -7.03 6.41
N ALA A 75 -4.26 -7.42 6.59
CA ALA A 75 -3.56 -8.25 5.61
C ALA A 75 -4.29 -9.57 5.32
N MET A 76 -4.76 -10.27 6.37
CA MET A 76 -5.52 -11.52 6.26
C MET A 76 -6.88 -11.37 5.56
N ALA A 77 -7.36 -10.16 5.31
CA ALA A 77 -8.56 -9.88 4.52
C ALA A 77 -8.26 -9.52 3.04
N LEU A 78 -6.98 -9.42 2.66
CA LEU A 78 -6.52 -9.11 1.30
C LEU A 78 -5.95 -10.33 0.55
N VAL A 79 -5.62 -11.40 1.29
CA VAL A 79 -4.90 -12.57 0.79
C VAL A 79 -5.77 -13.82 0.89
N ASP A 80 -5.69 -14.70 -0.11
CA ASP A 80 -6.40 -15.97 -0.16
C ASP A 80 -5.63 -17.06 0.59
N ASP A 81 -4.32 -17.13 0.34
CA ASP A 81 -3.39 -18.04 1.01
C ASP A 81 -2.07 -17.30 1.35
N LEU A 82 -1.57 -17.57 2.56
CA LEU A 82 -0.25 -17.14 3.05
C LEU A 82 0.83 -18.21 2.86
N GLY A 83 0.43 -19.38 2.36
CA GLY A 83 1.25 -20.58 2.29
C GLY A 83 1.68 -21.06 3.68
N ARG A 84 2.59 -22.03 3.70
CA ARG A 84 3.12 -22.61 4.94
C ARG A 84 3.84 -21.60 5.84
N PHE A 85 4.48 -20.59 5.27
CA PHE A 85 5.47 -19.75 5.96
C PHE A 85 5.02 -18.31 6.22
N GLY A 86 3.94 -17.84 5.58
CA GLY A 86 3.55 -16.43 5.67
C GLY A 86 3.13 -16.00 7.07
N ARG A 87 2.61 -16.91 7.90
CA ARG A 87 2.30 -16.61 9.31
C ARG A 87 3.56 -16.39 10.14
N ASP A 88 4.49 -17.34 10.10
CA ASP A 88 5.76 -17.27 10.82
C ASP A 88 6.57 -16.02 10.41
N LEU A 89 6.55 -15.68 9.11
CA LEU A 89 7.17 -14.47 8.58
C LEU A 89 6.50 -13.17 9.03
N MET A 90 5.17 -13.16 9.24
CA MET A 90 4.50 -12.00 9.83
C MET A 90 4.80 -11.86 11.32
N ASP A 91 4.72 -12.95 12.09
CA ASP A 91 4.88 -12.90 13.54
C ASP A 91 6.33 -12.56 13.97
N GLU A 92 7.34 -12.81 13.12
CA GLU A 92 8.74 -12.40 13.33
C GLU A 92 9.07 -11.00 12.77
N PHE A 93 8.55 -10.62 11.59
CA PHE A 93 9.03 -9.42 10.85
C PHE A 93 8.01 -8.29 10.68
N TRP A 94 6.76 -8.42 11.16
CA TRP A 94 5.76 -7.35 11.13
C TRP A 94 5.38 -6.86 12.54
N PRO A 95 5.23 -5.54 12.74
CA PRO A 95 5.42 -4.46 11.75
C PRO A 95 6.90 -4.32 11.36
N GLY A 96 7.20 -3.94 10.12
CA GLY A 96 8.59 -3.78 9.68
C GLY A 96 8.86 -3.88 8.17
N PRO A 97 10.14 -4.06 7.79
CA PRO A 97 10.62 -3.93 6.41
C PRO A 97 10.49 -5.21 5.59
N LEU A 98 9.46 -6.02 5.83
CA LEU A 98 9.11 -7.18 5.01
C LEU A 98 7.88 -6.90 4.14
N THR A 99 7.93 -7.28 2.87
CA THR A 99 6.79 -7.27 1.95
C THR A 99 6.54 -8.69 1.43
N LEU A 100 5.33 -9.19 1.59
CA LEU A 100 4.94 -10.55 1.21
C LEU A 100 4.05 -10.52 -0.03
N VAL A 101 4.44 -11.24 -1.09
CA VAL A 101 3.61 -11.45 -2.28
C VAL A 101 2.84 -12.76 -2.12
N CYS A 102 1.52 -12.64 -2.07
CA CYS A 102 0.58 -13.73 -1.81
C CYS A 102 -0.48 -13.79 -2.91
N ALA A 103 -1.28 -14.87 -2.94
CA ALA A 103 -2.51 -14.88 -3.74
C ALA A 103 -3.50 -13.86 -3.17
N ALA A 104 -4.11 -13.04 -4.02
CA ALA A 104 -5.14 -12.08 -3.60
C ALA A 104 -6.50 -12.77 -3.43
N THR A 105 -7.28 -12.38 -2.42
CA THR A 105 -8.64 -12.94 -2.23
C THR A 105 -9.51 -12.63 -3.45
N PRO A 106 -10.08 -13.63 -4.18
CA PRO A 106 -10.73 -13.39 -5.48
C PRO A 106 -11.98 -12.50 -5.46
N SER A 107 -12.56 -12.24 -4.29
CA SER A 107 -13.73 -11.37 -4.11
C SER A 107 -13.40 -9.87 -3.99
N LEU A 108 -12.13 -9.47 -4.02
CA LEU A 108 -11.70 -8.09 -3.87
C LEU A 108 -11.93 -7.30 -5.17
N SER A 109 -12.86 -6.35 -5.14
CA SER A 109 -13.05 -5.39 -6.22
C SER A 109 -12.05 -4.23 -6.09
N TRP A 110 -10.90 -4.38 -6.75
CA TRP A 110 -9.85 -3.37 -6.82
C TRP A 110 -9.15 -3.39 -8.18
N ASP A 111 -8.38 -2.35 -8.49
CA ASP A 111 -7.45 -2.33 -9.62
C ASP A 111 -6.11 -1.75 -9.16
N LEU A 112 -5.17 -2.65 -8.91
CA LEU A 112 -3.79 -2.30 -8.55
C LEU A 112 -2.85 -2.25 -9.77
N GLY A 113 -3.36 -2.40 -10.98
CA GLY A 113 -2.56 -2.75 -12.16
C GLY A 113 -2.57 -4.26 -12.43
N ASP A 114 -1.57 -4.74 -13.17
CA ASP A 114 -1.61 -6.06 -13.80
C ASP A 114 -1.03 -7.16 -12.88
N THR A 115 -1.66 -7.35 -11.71
CA THR A 115 -1.14 -8.18 -10.60
C THR A 115 -1.15 -9.69 -10.83
N LYS A 116 -1.85 -10.16 -11.87
CA LYS A 116 -2.01 -11.60 -12.21
C LYS A 116 -2.60 -12.44 -11.06
N GLY A 117 -3.49 -11.85 -10.27
CA GLY A 117 -4.15 -12.53 -9.13
C GLY A 117 -3.31 -12.56 -7.85
N THR A 118 -2.20 -11.81 -7.79
CA THR A 118 -1.38 -11.66 -6.58
C THR A 118 -1.58 -10.30 -5.93
N VAL A 119 -1.12 -10.15 -4.69
CA VAL A 119 -0.92 -8.84 -4.04
C VAL A 119 0.36 -8.87 -3.20
N ALA A 120 1.12 -7.78 -3.23
CA ALA A 120 2.25 -7.55 -2.34
C ALA A 120 1.76 -6.74 -1.12
N VAL A 121 1.84 -7.29 0.09
CA VAL A 121 1.32 -6.65 1.33
C VAL A 121 2.48 -6.36 2.31
N ARG A 122 2.36 -5.29 3.10
CA ARG A 122 3.28 -4.98 4.23
C ARG A 122 2.56 -4.25 5.36
N MET A 123 2.95 -4.51 6.60
CA MET A 123 2.64 -3.65 7.75
C MET A 123 3.91 -2.87 8.14
N PRO A 124 3.98 -1.54 7.94
CA PRO A 124 5.18 -0.75 8.24
C PRO A 124 5.38 -0.55 9.77
N MET A 125 6.62 -0.41 10.22
CA MET A 125 6.99 -0.07 11.60
C MET A 125 7.13 1.46 11.76
N ASP A 126 6.08 2.19 11.43
CA ASP A 126 6.04 3.64 11.52
C ASP A 126 4.71 4.07 12.14
N GLN A 127 4.76 4.86 13.21
CA GLN A 127 3.55 5.22 13.96
C GLN A 127 2.62 6.13 13.15
N VAL A 128 3.15 7.06 12.35
CA VAL A 128 2.37 7.98 11.50
C VAL A 128 1.69 7.21 10.38
N ALA A 129 2.43 6.29 9.74
CA ALA A 129 1.87 5.37 8.75
C ALA A 129 0.79 4.46 9.35
N LEU A 130 1.05 3.86 10.51
CA LEU A 130 0.11 2.96 11.17
C LEU A 130 -1.16 3.69 11.65
N ASP A 131 -1.07 4.93 12.12
CA ASP A 131 -2.25 5.74 12.47
C ASP A 131 -3.05 6.15 11.24
N LEU A 132 -2.40 6.59 10.15
CA LEU A 132 -3.10 6.85 8.89
C LEU A 132 -3.81 5.59 8.37
N LEU A 133 -3.14 4.43 8.38
CA LEU A 133 -3.68 3.14 7.94
C LEU A 133 -4.78 2.56 8.86
N ARG A 134 -4.95 3.11 10.08
CA ARG A 134 -6.11 2.83 10.95
C ARG A 134 -7.33 3.65 10.53
N GLU A 135 -7.12 4.88 10.05
CA GLU A 135 -8.18 5.82 9.62
C GLU A 135 -8.61 5.65 8.15
N THR A 136 -7.73 5.15 7.28
CA THR A 136 -8.01 4.89 5.84
C THR A 136 -8.28 3.43 5.54
N GLY A 137 -7.67 2.50 6.28
CA GLY A 137 -7.60 1.09 5.90
C GLY A 137 -6.43 0.81 4.93
N PRO A 138 -6.53 -0.24 4.09
CA PRO A 138 -5.45 -0.60 3.16
C PRO A 138 -5.18 0.46 2.09
N MET A 139 -3.92 0.86 1.95
CA MET A 139 -3.49 1.86 0.96
C MET A 139 -2.48 1.27 -0.03
N ALA A 140 -2.66 1.55 -1.32
CA ALA A 140 -1.66 1.29 -2.34
C ALA A 140 -0.53 2.32 -2.19
N VAL A 141 0.73 1.88 -2.01
CA VAL A 141 1.86 2.79 -1.75
C VAL A 141 3.08 2.42 -2.59
N SER A 142 3.71 3.42 -3.20
CA SER A 142 5.04 3.31 -3.80
C SER A 142 6.01 4.24 -3.07
N SER A 143 7.33 4.03 -3.19
CA SER A 143 8.31 5.00 -2.68
C SER A 143 8.09 6.40 -3.28
N ALA A 144 8.25 7.45 -2.48
CA ALA A 144 8.14 8.85 -2.87
C ALA A 144 9.41 9.28 -3.61
N ASN A 145 9.35 9.31 -4.95
CA ASN A 145 10.44 9.74 -5.84
C ASN A 145 9.96 9.81 -7.30
N LYS A 146 10.70 10.51 -8.17
CA LYS A 146 10.53 10.34 -9.63
C LYS A 146 11.13 8.99 -10.06
N SER A 147 10.61 8.41 -11.15
CA SER A 147 11.11 7.12 -11.65
C SER A 147 12.59 7.20 -12.01
N GLY A 148 13.42 6.32 -11.43
CA GLY A 148 14.88 6.31 -11.61
C GLY A 148 15.68 7.15 -10.58
N SER A 149 15.05 8.08 -9.86
CA SER A 149 15.69 8.81 -8.76
C SER A 149 15.81 7.94 -7.48
N PRO A 150 16.70 8.29 -6.53
CA PRO A 150 16.65 7.76 -5.17
C PRO A 150 15.28 8.00 -4.51
N ALA A 151 14.86 7.11 -3.63
CA ALA A 151 13.68 7.29 -2.79
C ALA A 151 13.95 8.37 -1.73
N ALA A 152 12.96 9.22 -1.45
CA ALA A 152 13.03 10.23 -0.41
C ALA A 152 13.21 9.60 0.99
N THR A 153 14.11 10.17 1.79
CA THR A 153 14.32 9.83 3.20
C THR A 153 13.81 10.90 4.16
N GLU A 154 13.49 12.09 3.64
CA GLU A 154 12.84 13.19 4.37
C GLU A 154 11.63 13.72 3.56
N ALA A 155 10.68 14.39 4.21
CA ALA A 155 9.53 14.95 3.50
C ALA A 155 9.94 16.05 2.48
N ALA A 156 11.00 16.80 2.77
CA ALA A 156 11.55 17.80 1.85
C ALA A 156 12.03 17.18 0.52
N ASP A 157 12.67 16.01 0.55
CA ASP A 157 13.03 15.26 -0.66
C ASP A 157 11.77 14.85 -1.44
N ALA A 158 10.72 14.42 -0.73
CA ALA A 158 9.47 14.00 -1.34
C ALA A 158 8.78 15.18 -2.04
N VAL A 159 8.73 16.36 -1.40
CA VAL A 159 8.20 17.60 -2.01
C VAL A 159 9.02 17.99 -3.25
N ALA A 160 10.35 18.01 -3.14
CA ALA A 160 11.24 18.33 -4.26
C ALA A 160 11.10 17.35 -5.45
N GLN A 161 10.70 16.10 -5.19
CA GLN A 161 10.51 15.08 -6.22
C GLN A 161 9.07 14.93 -6.73
N LEU A 162 8.04 15.27 -5.98
CA LEU A 162 6.63 15.05 -6.35
C LEU A 162 5.86 16.34 -6.60
N GLY A 163 6.30 17.47 -6.04
CA GLY A 163 5.69 18.79 -6.22
C GLY A 163 4.41 19.01 -5.41
N GLU A 164 3.91 20.24 -5.47
CA GLU A 164 2.78 20.69 -4.64
C GLU A 164 1.42 20.68 -5.37
N GLU A 165 1.34 20.04 -6.54
CA GLU A 165 0.14 20.03 -7.40
C GLU A 165 -0.60 18.69 -7.36
N ASP A 166 0.10 17.56 -7.58
CA ASP A 166 -0.51 16.22 -7.62
C ASP A 166 -0.74 15.58 -6.23
N ILE A 167 -0.15 16.13 -5.17
CA ILE A 167 -0.21 15.62 -3.79
C ILE A 167 -1.09 16.55 -2.95
N ALA A 168 -2.04 16.00 -2.18
CA ALA A 168 -2.89 16.79 -1.29
C ALA A 168 -2.23 17.09 0.06
N VAL A 169 -1.56 16.08 0.64
CA VAL A 169 -0.98 16.14 2.00
C VAL A 169 0.37 15.44 2.05
N TYR A 170 1.35 16.07 2.69
CA TYR A 170 2.60 15.49 3.14
C TYR A 170 2.60 15.40 4.67
N LEU A 171 2.80 14.19 5.19
CA LEU A 171 3.07 13.96 6.62
C LEU A 171 4.59 13.88 6.79
N ASP A 172 5.18 14.80 7.55
CA ASP A 172 6.62 14.84 7.81
C ASP A 172 6.93 14.15 9.14
N GLY A 173 7.45 12.92 9.07
CA GLY A 173 7.93 12.16 10.23
C GLY A 173 9.40 12.42 10.58
N GLY A 174 10.04 13.41 9.96
CA GLY A 174 11.50 13.57 10.01
C GLY A 174 12.22 12.59 9.08
N ALA A 175 13.52 12.38 9.32
CA ALA A 175 14.36 11.49 8.51
C ALA A 175 14.11 10.01 8.83
N THR A 176 13.98 9.16 7.81
CA THR A 176 13.83 7.71 7.99
C THR A 176 15.12 7.07 8.51
N GLU A 177 15.03 6.14 9.47
CA GLU A 177 16.17 5.44 10.10
C GLU A 177 17.08 4.68 9.11
N SER A 178 16.56 4.42 7.91
CA SER A 178 17.20 3.70 6.83
C SER A 178 16.95 4.40 5.50
N SER A 179 17.70 4.02 4.48
CA SER A 179 17.41 4.26 3.06
C SER A 179 17.25 2.95 2.26
N VAL A 180 17.37 1.81 2.94
CA VAL A 180 17.27 0.47 2.35
C VAL A 180 15.78 0.10 2.24
N PRO A 181 15.27 -0.26 1.05
CA PRO A 181 13.86 -0.61 0.88
C PRO A 181 13.51 -1.95 1.55
N SER A 182 12.22 -2.25 1.69
CA SER A 182 11.76 -3.54 2.24
C SER A 182 12.24 -4.74 1.42
N THR A 183 12.53 -5.85 2.08
CA THR A 183 12.76 -7.13 1.40
C THR A 183 11.43 -7.64 0.86
N ILE A 184 11.37 -8.06 -0.41
CA ILE A 184 10.17 -8.63 -1.03
C ILE A 184 10.33 -10.13 -1.15
N VAL A 185 9.42 -10.89 -0.53
CA VAL A 185 9.38 -12.36 -0.56
C VAL A 185 8.08 -12.83 -1.21
N ASP A 186 8.19 -13.74 -2.16
CA ASP A 186 7.09 -14.40 -2.85
C ASP A 186 6.75 -15.72 -2.18
N LEU A 187 5.48 -15.85 -1.78
CA LEU A 187 4.89 -17.00 -1.10
C LEU A 187 3.91 -17.77 -1.99
N THR A 188 3.73 -17.39 -3.26
CA THR A 188 2.89 -18.11 -4.24
C THR A 188 3.49 -19.46 -4.69
N TYR A 189 4.67 -19.82 -4.16
CA TYR A 189 5.38 -21.07 -4.40
C TYR A 189 5.60 -21.83 -3.10
N ALA A 190 5.64 -23.17 -3.18
CA ALA A 190 5.87 -24.06 -2.04
C ALA A 190 7.20 -23.86 -1.27
N VAL A 191 8.13 -23.06 -1.81
CA VAL A 191 9.36 -22.60 -1.16
C VAL A 191 9.46 -21.08 -1.37
N PRO A 192 9.58 -20.27 -0.30
CA PRO A 192 9.66 -18.81 -0.42
C PRO A 192 10.80 -18.33 -1.32
N ARG A 193 10.57 -17.26 -2.08
CA ARG A 193 11.55 -16.71 -3.04
C ARG A 193 11.76 -15.22 -2.81
N VAL A 194 13.01 -14.77 -2.67
CA VAL A 194 13.32 -13.34 -2.61
C VAL A 194 13.21 -12.74 -4.01
N LEU A 195 12.28 -11.80 -4.20
CA LEU A 195 12.14 -11.01 -5.43
C LEU A 195 12.98 -9.73 -5.40
N ARG A 196 13.20 -9.18 -4.21
CA ARG A 196 14.06 -8.02 -3.96
C ARG A 196 14.69 -8.13 -2.58
N SER A 197 16.02 -8.08 -2.51
CA SER A 197 16.78 -7.94 -1.28
C SER A 197 16.60 -6.53 -0.72
N GLY A 198 16.46 -6.43 0.61
CA GLY A 198 16.22 -5.19 1.33
C GLY A 198 16.82 -5.26 2.73
N ALA A 199 16.19 -4.58 3.70
CA ALA A 199 16.71 -4.50 5.07
C ALA A 199 16.78 -5.87 5.80
N ILE A 200 16.02 -6.88 5.38
CA ILE A 200 16.07 -8.25 5.94
C ILE A 200 16.89 -9.14 5.01
N SER A 201 17.95 -9.75 5.55
CA SER A 201 18.83 -10.67 4.82
C SER A 201 18.15 -12.02 4.53
N ILE A 202 18.61 -12.71 3.48
CA ILE A 202 18.11 -14.05 3.17
C ILE A 202 18.51 -15.10 4.21
N GLU A 203 19.62 -14.87 4.92
CA GLU A 203 20.04 -15.65 6.08
C GLU A 203 18.99 -15.57 7.20
N ARG A 204 18.55 -14.35 7.56
CA ARG A 204 17.51 -14.15 8.59
C ARG A 204 16.14 -14.69 8.15
N LEU A 205 15.80 -14.65 6.85
CA LEU A 205 14.61 -15.35 6.32
C LEU A 205 14.73 -16.89 6.41
N ARG A 206 15.93 -17.46 6.33
CA ARG A 206 16.16 -18.92 6.47
C ARG A 206 16.13 -19.39 7.93
N GLU A 207 16.41 -18.52 8.89
CA GLU A 207 16.24 -18.83 10.32
C GLU A 207 14.76 -19.15 10.64
N VAL A 208 13.81 -18.52 9.94
CA VAL A 208 12.37 -18.80 10.02
C VAL A 208 11.96 -19.95 9.09
N CYS A 209 12.21 -19.82 7.79
CA CYS A 209 11.65 -20.73 6.77
C CYS A 209 12.47 -22.00 6.53
N GLY A 210 13.69 -22.10 7.07
CA GLY A 210 14.68 -23.12 6.75
C GLY A 210 15.28 -22.97 5.34
N THR A 211 14.46 -23.13 4.30
CA THR A 211 14.86 -22.99 2.89
C THR A 211 14.19 -21.79 2.24
N VAL A 212 15.01 -20.87 1.72
CA VAL A 212 14.58 -19.70 0.93
C VAL A 212 15.42 -19.61 -0.33
N ILE A 213 14.74 -19.50 -1.48
CA ILE A 213 15.34 -19.28 -2.79
C ILE A 213 15.72 -17.81 -2.89
N GLY A 214 16.98 -17.51 -3.18
CA GLY A 214 17.44 -16.13 -3.37
C GLY A 214 17.05 -15.55 -4.72
N GLU A 215 17.38 -14.27 -4.92
CA GLU A 215 17.12 -13.59 -6.19
C GLU A 215 17.61 -14.41 -7.38
N LEU A 216 16.72 -14.58 -8.36
CA LEU A 216 17.10 -15.09 -9.66
C LEU A 216 18.09 -14.10 -10.29
N ARG A 217 19.39 -14.46 -10.26
CA ARG A 217 20.45 -13.70 -10.94
C ARG A 217 19.98 -13.33 -12.34
N LYS A 218 19.72 -12.04 -12.55
CA LYS A 218 19.31 -11.51 -13.85
C LYS A 218 20.45 -11.76 -14.82
N GLY A 219 20.29 -12.79 -15.65
CA GLY A 219 21.32 -13.20 -16.61
C GLY A 219 21.73 -12.02 -17.49
N PRO A 220 22.98 -11.99 -18.00
CA PRO A 220 23.46 -10.89 -18.83
C PRO A 220 22.46 -10.63 -19.94
N ALA A 221 21.96 -9.40 -20.02
CA ALA A 221 20.85 -9.05 -20.89
C ALA A 221 21.20 -9.46 -22.32
N ARG A 222 20.43 -10.42 -22.88
CA ARG A 222 20.71 -10.97 -24.22
C ARG A 222 20.81 -9.79 -25.18
N PRO A 223 21.95 -9.60 -25.88
CA PRO A 223 22.13 -8.42 -26.72
C PRO A 223 21.00 -8.35 -27.73
N LYS A 224 20.33 -7.19 -27.80
CA LYS A 224 19.27 -6.96 -28.79
C LYS A 224 19.87 -7.22 -30.17
N ALA A 225 19.17 -8.03 -30.99
CA ALA A 225 19.61 -8.33 -32.35
C ALA A 225 19.88 -7.00 -33.08
N GLY A 226 21.07 -6.90 -33.69
CA GLY A 226 21.68 -5.61 -33.99
C GLY A 226 20.92 -4.78 -35.03
N THR A 227 20.81 -3.48 -34.78
CA THR A 227 20.56 -2.50 -35.85
C THR A 227 21.69 -2.62 -36.87
N ALA A 228 21.37 -2.96 -38.12
CA ALA A 228 22.37 -3.06 -39.18
C ALA A 228 22.87 -1.64 -39.57
N PRO A 229 24.19 -1.38 -39.56
CA PRO A 229 24.74 -0.15 -40.15
C PRO A 229 24.78 -0.28 -41.68
N ALA A 230 24.44 0.79 -42.39
CA ALA A 230 24.37 0.82 -43.84
C ALA A 230 25.54 1.62 -44.47
N GLY A 231 26.35 0.96 -45.30
CA GLY A 231 27.38 1.57 -46.15
C GLY A 231 28.71 1.91 -45.44
N GLY A 232 29.87 1.77 -46.09
CA GLY A 232 30.10 1.19 -47.42
C GLY A 232 31.56 1.35 -47.92
N SER A 233 31.78 0.88 -49.16
CA SER A 233 33.06 0.87 -49.92
C SER A 233 34.11 -0.18 -49.51
N ALA A 234 34.72 -0.78 -50.53
CA ALA A 234 35.86 -1.72 -50.46
C ALA A 234 37.13 -1.04 -51.04
N PRO A 235 38.31 -1.72 -51.14
CA PRO A 235 38.52 -2.70 -52.23
C PRO A 235 39.42 -3.93 -51.94
N ALA A 236 39.28 -4.96 -52.81
CA ALA A 236 40.28 -5.95 -53.27
C ALA A 236 41.12 -6.82 -52.30
N GLY A 237 41.18 -8.13 -52.55
CA GLY A 237 42.15 -9.06 -51.92
C GLY A 237 41.82 -10.56 -52.01
N GLU A 238 42.07 -11.17 -53.19
CA GLU A 238 42.35 -12.60 -53.48
C GLU A 238 41.58 -13.77 -52.79
N SER A 239 41.01 -14.65 -53.62
CA SER A 239 40.47 -15.99 -53.30
C SER A 239 41.62 -17.04 -53.16
N PRO A 240 41.41 -18.28 -52.63
CA PRO A 240 40.64 -19.31 -53.36
C PRO A 240 39.89 -20.41 -52.56
N THR A 241 38.82 -20.92 -53.19
CA THR A 241 38.29 -22.31 -53.21
C THR A 241 38.22 -23.18 -51.94
N ALA A 242 36.98 -23.59 -51.62
CA ALA A 242 36.62 -25.00 -51.40
C ALA A 242 35.19 -25.24 -51.89
N ASP A 243 34.87 -26.44 -52.37
CA ASP A 243 33.62 -26.80 -53.07
C ASP A 243 33.01 -28.09 -52.50
N THR A 244 31.72 -28.07 -52.13
CA THR A 244 30.82 -29.23 -52.13
C THR A 244 29.35 -28.77 -52.06
N ALA A 245 28.41 -29.59 -52.55
CA ALA A 245 27.04 -29.17 -52.87
C ALA A 245 25.92 -30.09 -52.33
N ALA A 246 24.68 -29.55 -52.34
CA ALA A 246 23.39 -30.21 -52.17
C ALA A 246 23.09 -30.81 -50.75
N ASP A 247 21.84 -31.12 -50.35
CA ASP A 247 20.53 -31.02 -51.03
C ASP A 247 19.37 -30.80 -50.01
N THR A 248 18.14 -30.65 -50.52
CA THR A 248 16.82 -30.83 -49.88
C THR A 248 16.33 -29.85 -48.81
N ALA A 249 15.20 -29.20 -49.12
CA ALA A 249 14.15 -28.81 -48.16
C ALA A 249 13.09 -29.95 -48.06
N PRO A 250 12.09 -29.90 -47.15
CA PRO A 250 10.98 -28.94 -47.24
C PRO A 250 10.55 -28.33 -45.88
N ALA A 251 9.46 -27.57 -45.88
CA ALA A 251 8.94 -26.85 -44.71
C ALA A 251 7.77 -27.56 -44.01
N ALA A 252 7.59 -27.22 -42.73
CA ALA A 252 6.33 -27.25 -41.98
C ALA A 252 6.39 -26.03 -41.03
N GLU A 253 5.60 -24.97 -41.23
CA GLU A 253 4.16 -24.85 -40.97
C GLU A 253 3.84 -24.72 -39.46
N ALA A 254 3.09 -23.67 -39.10
CA ALA A 254 2.88 -23.24 -37.72
C ALA A 254 1.39 -23.23 -37.35
N PRO A 255 1.00 -23.74 -36.17
CA PRO A 255 -0.41 -23.74 -35.74
C PRO A 255 -0.85 -22.36 -35.22
N ALA A 256 -1.97 -21.88 -35.74
CA ALA A 256 -2.72 -20.74 -35.18
C ALA A 256 -3.70 -21.21 -34.08
N PRO A 257 -4.12 -20.35 -33.14
CA PRO A 257 -4.97 -20.75 -32.02
C PRO A 257 -6.47 -20.87 -32.39
N ALA A 258 -7.13 -21.83 -31.77
CA ALA A 258 -8.57 -21.81 -31.51
C ALA A 258 -8.82 -21.24 -30.09
N GLY A 259 -10.01 -20.76 -29.73
CA GLY A 259 -11.25 -20.61 -30.49
C GLY A 259 -12.37 -20.19 -29.54
N GLU A 260 -13.08 -19.12 -29.86
CA GLU A 260 -13.96 -18.41 -28.92
C GLU A 260 -15.36 -19.06 -28.82
N ALA A 261 -16.00 -19.00 -27.64
CA ALA A 261 -17.31 -19.63 -27.38
C ALA A 261 -18.39 -18.56 -27.09
N PRO A 262 -19.62 -18.69 -27.64
CA PRO A 262 -20.58 -17.60 -27.71
C PRO A 262 -21.43 -17.40 -26.45
N VAL A 263 -21.94 -16.17 -26.30
CA VAL A 263 -22.89 -15.72 -25.27
C VAL A 263 -24.34 -16.01 -25.70
N PRO A 264 -25.25 -16.46 -24.82
CA PRO A 264 -26.67 -16.64 -25.14
C PRO A 264 -27.46 -15.31 -25.14
N ASP A 265 -28.46 -15.23 -26.02
CA ASP A 265 -29.28 -14.05 -26.31
C ASP A 265 -30.64 -14.08 -25.55
N PRO A 266 -31.02 -13.05 -24.76
CA PRO A 266 -32.13 -13.16 -23.81
C PRO A 266 -33.49 -12.68 -24.33
N ASP A 267 -33.97 -13.15 -25.49
CA ASP A 267 -35.30 -12.75 -26.00
C ASP A 267 -36.07 -13.84 -26.79
N ARG A 268 -36.86 -14.66 -26.08
CA ARG A 268 -38.07 -15.34 -26.60
C ARG A 268 -39.03 -15.78 -25.48
N PRO A 269 -40.36 -15.82 -25.73
CA PRO A 269 -41.37 -15.84 -24.66
C PRO A 269 -41.72 -17.24 -24.13
N VAL A 270 -42.32 -17.23 -22.93
CA VAL A 270 -42.97 -18.37 -22.28
C VAL A 270 -44.47 -18.39 -22.56
N ASP A 271 -45.09 -19.58 -22.53
CA ASP A 271 -46.54 -19.78 -22.60
C ASP A 271 -46.94 -21.08 -21.88
N GLY A 272 -48.14 -21.13 -21.30
CA GLY A 272 -48.76 -22.40 -20.84
C GLY A 272 -48.65 -22.78 -19.34
N ALA A 273 -49.38 -22.08 -18.47
CA ALA A 273 -49.85 -22.58 -17.16
C ALA A 273 -51.14 -23.46 -17.35
N PRO A 274 -51.86 -24.01 -16.32
CA PRO A 274 -51.81 -23.73 -14.87
C PRO A 274 -52.06 -24.94 -13.91
N ALA A 275 -52.45 -24.61 -12.66
CA ALA A 275 -53.07 -25.42 -11.57
C ALA A 275 -52.13 -25.86 -10.41
N GLU A 276 -52.50 -25.81 -9.12
CA GLU A 276 -53.68 -25.19 -8.45
C GLU A 276 -53.44 -25.03 -6.92
N GLY A 277 -54.13 -24.06 -6.27
CA GLY A 277 -54.24 -23.93 -4.80
C GLY A 277 -53.03 -23.34 -4.04
N ALA A 278 -53.17 -22.65 -2.90
CA ALA A 278 -54.37 -22.17 -2.19
C ALA A 278 -54.07 -20.85 -1.42
N ALA A 279 -55.11 -20.18 -0.90
CA ALA A 279 -55.06 -18.81 -0.36
C ALA A 279 -54.63 -18.71 1.13
N PRO A 280 -54.18 -17.52 1.60
CA PRO A 280 -53.73 -17.30 2.98
C PRO A 280 -54.84 -16.84 3.95
N ALA A 281 -54.57 -16.95 5.25
CA ALA A 281 -55.23 -16.22 6.34
C ALA A 281 -54.14 -15.38 7.05
N GLU A 282 -54.22 -14.05 7.12
CA GLU A 282 -55.18 -13.18 7.82
C GLU A 282 -54.67 -12.80 9.23
N ALA A 283 -54.70 -11.51 9.53
CA ALA A 283 -54.22 -10.93 10.79
C ALA A 283 -55.37 -10.76 11.80
N PRO A 284 -55.07 -10.30 13.02
CA PRO A 284 -55.80 -9.09 13.44
C PRO A 284 -54.90 -8.01 14.03
N ALA A 285 -55.33 -6.76 13.89
CA ALA A 285 -54.84 -5.62 14.65
C ALA A 285 -55.94 -5.12 15.59
N THR A 286 -55.56 -4.71 16.81
CA THR A 286 -56.43 -3.96 17.73
C THR A 286 -55.60 -2.97 18.55
N ASP A 287 -56.13 -1.76 18.68
CA ASP A 287 -55.57 -0.54 19.28
C ASP A 287 -56.78 0.41 19.51
N PRO A 288 -56.76 1.52 20.30
CA PRO A 288 -55.83 1.99 21.33
C PRO A 288 -56.49 2.19 22.73
N ALA A 289 -55.71 2.54 23.76
CA ALA A 289 -56.24 3.13 25.01
C ALA A 289 -55.25 4.06 25.77
N THR A 290 -55.52 5.37 25.69
CA THR A 290 -55.24 6.47 26.64
C THR A 290 -54.41 6.23 27.93
N GLY A 291 -53.45 7.13 28.22
CA GLY A 291 -53.04 7.43 29.60
C GLY A 291 -51.71 8.14 29.84
N ALA A 292 -51.64 9.47 29.66
CA ALA A 292 -50.63 10.30 30.35
C ALA A 292 -51.24 10.87 31.64
N PRO A 293 -50.45 11.09 32.70
CA PRO A 293 -49.92 12.45 32.88
C PRO A 293 -48.44 12.50 33.32
N ALA A 294 -47.90 13.72 33.41
CA ALA A 294 -46.54 14.02 33.88
C ALA A 294 -46.57 14.63 35.33
N PRO A 295 -45.60 15.42 35.83
CA PRO A 295 -44.78 14.93 36.96
C PRO A 295 -44.77 15.83 38.21
N GLY A 296 -44.15 15.32 39.28
CA GLY A 296 -43.69 16.10 40.44
C GLY A 296 -43.34 15.22 41.65
N ALA A 297 -42.85 15.73 42.79
CA ALA A 297 -42.08 16.96 43.07
C ALA A 297 -41.85 17.04 44.61
N ALA A 298 -40.70 17.54 45.07
CA ALA A 298 -40.34 17.77 46.50
C ALA A 298 -40.31 16.48 47.38
N ASP A 299 -39.71 16.42 48.57
CA ASP A 299 -38.90 17.35 49.41
C ASP A 299 -37.81 16.49 50.12
N GLY A 300 -36.77 17.01 50.80
CA GLY A 300 -36.32 18.39 51.02
C GLY A 300 -35.47 18.52 52.31
N ALA A 301 -34.45 19.38 52.29
CA ALA A 301 -33.55 19.78 53.41
C ALA A 301 -32.67 18.67 54.07
N ASP A 302 -31.48 18.94 54.65
CA ASP A 302 -30.68 20.17 54.81
C ASP A 302 -29.15 19.82 54.57
N THR A 303 -28.06 20.48 55.00
CA THR A 303 -27.78 21.50 56.04
C THR A 303 -26.52 22.34 55.72
N ALA A 304 -26.35 23.45 56.46
CA ALA A 304 -25.16 24.31 56.56
C ALA A 304 -23.95 23.65 57.29
N ALA A 305 -22.74 24.23 57.41
CA ALA A 305 -21.91 25.15 56.59
C ALA A 305 -20.59 25.44 57.36
N ASP A 306 -19.48 25.81 56.68
CA ASP A 306 -18.43 26.67 57.26
C ASP A 306 -17.55 27.35 56.16
N ALA A 307 -16.61 28.21 56.55
CA ALA A 307 -16.08 29.31 55.73
C ALA A 307 -14.62 29.19 55.21
N ALA A 308 -14.30 30.14 54.32
CA ALA A 308 -12.95 30.52 53.86
C ALA A 308 -12.30 31.55 54.87
N PRO A 309 -11.05 32.11 54.70
CA PRO A 309 -10.31 32.29 53.45
C PRO A 309 -8.74 32.17 53.50
N ALA A 310 -8.16 32.52 52.35
CA ALA A 310 -6.76 32.61 51.91
C ALA A 310 -5.68 33.22 52.82
N ASP A 311 -4.40 32.99 52.45
CA ASP A 311 -3.44 34.09 52.31
C ASP A 311 -2.38 33.95 51.17
N LYS A 312 -1.87 35.11 50.76
CA LYS A 312 -0.71 35.54 49.94
C LYS A 312 0.31 34.55 49.32
N ALA A 313 0.68 34.91 48.08
CA ALA A 313 2.09 34.94 47.62
C ALA A 313 2.73 36.32 47.97
N PRO A 314 4.07 36.46 47.84
CA PRO A 314 4.56 37.32 46.76
C PRO A 314 5.85 36.81 46.07
N ALA A 315 6.24 37.48 44.98
CA ALA A 315 7.58 37.45 44.41
C ALA A 315 8.26 38.82 44.65
N ASP A 316 9.60 38.89 44.56
CA ASP A 316 10.28 40.00 43.86
C ASP A 316 11.74 39.69 43.44
N ASP A 317 12.34 40.62 42.70
CA ASP A 317 13.65 40.68 42.01
C ASP A 317 14.92 40.49 42.90
N GLY A 318 16.09 40.24 42.27
CA GLY A 318 17.36 39.89 42.97
C GLY A 318 18.69 39.89 42.19
N ALA A 319 18.80 40.52 41.02
CA ALA A 319 20.03 41.02 40.34
C ALA A 319 21.48 40.45 40.63
N ARG A 320 22.10 39.89 39.55
CA ARG A 320 23.48 40.15 39.01
C ARG A 320 24.79 39.61 39.68
N THR A 321 25.75 39.26 38.79
CA THR A 321 27.25 39.32 38.90
C THR A 321 27.95 38.42 39.93
N SER A 322 29.23 37.96 39.79
CA SER A 322 30.25 37.97 38.70
C SER A 322 31.46 37.11 39.13
N GLU A 323 32.26 36.57 38.19
CA GLU A 323 33.66 36.06 38.36
C GLU A 323 33.93 34.98 39.46
N ALA A 324 34.80 33.97 39.31
CA ALA A 324 35.89 33.67 38.37
C ALA A 324 36.13 32.14 38.29
N PRO A 325 36.93 31.64 37.32
CA PRO A 325 37.47 30.27 37.36
C PRO A 325 38.76 30.21 38.19
N ASP A 326 38.92 29.13 38.96
CA ASP A 326 40.20 28.80 39.61
C ASP A 326 41.22 28.24 38.62
N ARG A 327 42.50 28.22 39.01
CA ARG A 327 43.60 27.60 38.24
C ARG A 327 44.20 26.42 38.99
N ASP A 328 44.42 25.31 38.28
CA ASP A 328 45.74 24.67 38.09
C ASP A 328 45.67 23.68 36.91
#